data_AF-A0A892ZHL1-F1
#
_entry.id   AF-A0A892ZHL1-F1
#
_cell.length_a   1.000
_cell.length_b   1.000
_cell.length_c   1.000
_cell.angle_alpha   90.00
_cell.angle_beta   90.00
_cell.angle_gamma   90.00
#
_symmetry.space_group_name_H-M   'P 1'
#
loop_
_entity.id
_entity.type
_entity.pdbx_description
1 polymer ?
#
loop_
_entity_poly.entity_id
_entity_poly.type
_entity_poly.pdbx_seq_one_letter_code
_entity_poly.pdbx_strand_id
1 'polypeptide(L)'
;MSPDGTDCLLLRFGQHAGAGFGAGLFIFDRICVFPVENGFEINIVFLANAAMLSSDSCISFLILGVVLALPCNMLAISRSLLIGVMILHKIQGLNNYIEPTMFETLYHLAKTQNLDVARCNYYCFTQHDKFKQDLHYIPVDTVVRPLDEAAIFYQAPSIWVNLYRKEFLNQNNIRFLETPGASYQDTSFSFKVYACCQRFMFIDQPLLNYRIDNANSSINNKDKVFCVCTEYDEILSFAKQHEQIYQRLKYHIPMLRFGAYSWNYSRIHPKYRMGFLKAWGNTITDDVLAERIHADVTPFRKRKKMWFIRHLPIVYKWRKKAL
;
A
#
# COMPACT_ATOMS: atom_id res chain seq x y z
N MET A 1 -26.91 -32.16 6.34
CA MET A 1 -26.95 -31.92 4.89
C MET A 1 -28.00 -30.85 4.61
N SER A 2 -27.57 -29.60 4.49
CA SER A 2 -28.25 -28.56 3.73
C SER A 2 -27.63 -28.56 2.32
N PRO A 3 -28.39 -28.42 1.22
CA PRO A 3 -27.86 -28.71 -0.12
C PRO A 3 -26.94 -27.64 -0.72
N ASP A 4 -26.94 -26.42 -0.18
CA ASP A 4 -26.22 -25.30 -0.79
C ASP A 4 -25.04 -24.88 0.08
N GLY A 5 -23.93 -25.60 -0.12
CA GLY A 5 -22.64 -25.35 0.52
C GLY A 5 -22.02 -24.02 0.09
N THR A 6 -22.47 -22.94 0.71
CA THR A 6 -21.82 -21.63 0.64
C THR A 6 -20.76 -21.58 1.74
N ASP A 7 -19.59 -22.15 1.47
CA ASP A 7 -18.46 -22.11 2.42
C ASP A 7 -17.87 -20.69 2.46
N CYS A 8 -18.35 -19.88 3.42
CA CYS A 8 -17.74 -18.60 3.79
C CYS A 8 -16.33 -18.82 4.35
N LEU A 9 -15.30 -18.60 3.53
CA LEU A 9 -13.92 -18.71 3.97
C LEU A 9 -13.49 -17.46 4.77
N LEU A 10 -13.58 -17.57 6.09
CA LEU A 10 -13.08 -16.59 7.05
C LEU A 10 -11.55 -16.41 6.90
N LEU A 11 -11.07 -15.19 6.61
CA LEU A 11 -9.70 -14.82 6.96
C LEU A 11 -9.64 -14.69 8.49
N ARG A 12 -9.21 -15.75 9.20
CA ARG A 12 -8.94 -15.66 10.64
C ARG A 12 -7.73 -14.76 10.86
N PHE A 13 -7.98 -13.57 11.42
CA PHE A 13 -6.96 -12.79 12.11
C PHE A 13 -6.67 -13.49 13.44
N GLY A 14 -5.40 -13.87 13.68
CA GLY A 14 -5.03 -14.70 14.82
C GLY A 14 -5.24 -13.97 16.14
N GLN A 15 -6.05 -14.54 17.03
CA GLN A 15 -6.10 -14.13 18.44
C GLN A 15 -4.91 -14.73 19.18
N HIS A 16 -4.13 -13.89 19.85
CA HIS A 16 -3.44 -14.32 21.07
C HIS A 16 -3.86 -13.42 22.23
N ALA A 17 -4.43 -14.07 23.25
CA ALA A 17 -5.04 -13.47 24.42
C ALA A 17 -3.99 -12.85 25.35
N GLY A 18 -4.23 -11.60 25.75
CA GLY A 18 -3.51 -10.89 26.80
C GLY A 18 -4.16 -9.52 26.95
N ALA A 19 -4.77 -9.27 28.11
CA ALA A 19 -5.69 -8.16 28.36
C ALA A 19 -5.16 -6.78 27.93
N GLY A 20 -5.95 -6.09 27.09
CA GLY A 20 -5.74 -4.69 26.72
C GLY A 20 -6.39 -4.34 25.38
N PHE A 21 -7.59 -3.72 25.40
CA PHE A 21 -8.28 -3.04 24.29
C PHE A 21 -7.85 -3.45 22.86
N GLY A 22 -8.06 -4.72 22.51
CA GLY A 22 -7.83 -5.23 21.16
C GLY A 22 -9.13 -5.18 20.35
N ALA A 23 -9.10 -4.56 19.17
CA ALA A 23 -10.22 -4.53 18.24
C ALA A 23 -10.58 -5.98 17.82
N GLY A 24 -11.70 -6.48 18.33
CA GLY A 24 -12.25 -7.80 18.00
C GLY A 24 -13.07 -7.78 16.72
N LEU A 25 -12.81 -8.78 15.86
CA LEU A 25 -13.46 -9.08 14.59
C LEU A 25 -14.87 -9.69 14.79
N PHE A 26 -15.93 -9.13 14.22
CA PHE A 26 -17.20 -9.87 13.97
C PHE A 26 -18.00 -9.39 12.74
N ILE A 27 -18.22 -10.36 11.83
CA ILE A 27 -19.38 -10.76 10.99
C ILE A 27 -20.30 -9.68 10.39
N PHE A 28 -20.54 -9.76 9.08
CA PHE A 28 -21.80 -9.32 8.45
C PHE A 28 -22.22 -10.18 7.23
N ASP A 29 -23.49 -9.99 6.90
CA ASP A 29 -24.50 -11.01 6.60
C ASP A 29 -25.05 -10.90 5.16
N ARG A 30 -24.37 -10.14 4.29
CA ARG A 30 -24.78 -9.95 2.89
C ARG A 30 -23.57 -9.80 1.97
N ILE A 31 -23.40 -10.79 1.11
CA ILE A 31 -22.58 -10.69 -0.09
C ILE A 31 -23.47 -10.04 -1.16
N CYS A 32 -23.14 -8.82 -1.58
CA CYS A 32 -23.77 -8.25 -2.77
C CYS A 32 -23.03 -8.77 -3.99
N VAL A 33 -23.65 -9.72 -4.68
CA VAL A 33 -23.24 -10.16 -6.02
C VAL A 33 -23.87 -9.19 -7.00
N PHE A 34 -23.05 -8.43 -7.73
CA PHE A 34 -23.56 -7.63 -8.85
C PHE A 34 -23.43 -8.46 -10.13
N PRO A 35 -24.53 -8.85 -10.77
CA PRO A 35 -24.46 -9.39 -12.11
C PRO A 35 -24.07 -8.24 -13.05
N VAL A 36 -22.90 -8.35 -13.68
CA VAL A 36 -22.56 -7.52 -14.84
C VAL A 36 -23.03 -8.29 -16.07
N GLU A 37 -23.76 -7.63 -16.98
CA GLU A 37 -24.44 -8.20 -18.16
C GLU A 37 -23.55 -9.04 -19.12
N ASN A 38 -22.26 -9.16 -18.85
CA ASN A 38 -21.27 -9.92 -19.63
C ASN A 38 -20.70 -11.17 -18.91
N GLY A 39 -21.37 -11.71 -17.88
CA GLY A 39 -20.99 -12.98 -17.25
C GLY A 39 -19.83 -12.90 -16.23
N PHE A 40 -19.64 -11.72 -15.62
CA PHE A 40 -18.72 -11.50 -14.51
C PHE A 40 -19.47 -11.40 -13.19
N GLU A 41 -19.16 -12.24 -12.21
CA GLU A 41 -19.62 -12.07 -10.83
C GLU A 41 -18.53 -11.46 -9.95
N ILE A 42 -18.81 -10.27 -9.44
CA ILE A 42 -17.93 -9.57 -8.51
C ILE A 42 -18.53 -9.70 -7.11
N ASN A 43 -17.91 -10.50 -6.23
CA ASN A 43 -18.28 -10.50 -4.82
C ASN A 43 -17.54 -9.37 -4.13
N ILE A 44 -18.27 -8.40 -3.60
CA ILE A 44 -17.69 -7.31 -2.83
C ILE A 44 -17.84 -7.65 -1.34
N VAL A 45 -16.72 -7.91 -0.67
CA VAL A 45 -16.69 -8.09 0.78
C VAL A 45 -16.45 -6.73 1.43
N PHE A 46 -17.40 -6.32 2.26
CA PHE A 46 -17.30 -5.11 3.08
C PHE A 46 -16.87 -5.50 4.50
N LEU A 47 -15.69 -5.04 4.93
CA LEU A 47 -15.25 -5.20 6.33
C LEU A 47 -15.43 -3.88 7.08
N ALA A 48 -16.36 -3.84 8.03
CA ALA A 48 -16.62 -2.69 8.91
C ALA A 48 -16.07 -2.91 10.32
N ASN A 49 -15.57 -1.84 10.97
CA ASN A 49 -15.10 -1.89 12.36
C ASN A 49 -16.21 -1.43 13.31
N ALA A 50 -16.58 -2.28 14.27
CA ALA A 50 -17.70 -2.05 15.20
C ALA A 50 -17.49 -0.88 16.18
N ALA A 51 -16.24 -0.46 16.44
CA ALA A 51 -15.92 0.59 17.41
C ALA A 51 -16.37 2.03 17.03
N MET A 52 -17.11 2.20 15.93
CA MET A 52 -17.55 3.50 15.42
C MET A 52 -19.05 3.62 15.16
N LEU A 53 -19.84 2.63 15.59
CA LEU A 53 -21.30 2.60 15.42
C LEU A 53 -22.08 3.45 16.44
N SER A 54 -21.43 4.22 17.32
CA SER A 54 -22.09 5.02 18.35
C SER A 54 -22.58 6.40 17.89
N SER A 55 -22.65 6.64 16.59
CA SER A 55 -23.28 7.85 16.03
C SER A 55 -23.96 7.48 14.73
N ASP A 56 -25.21 7.90 14.55
CA ASP A 56 -26.08 7.65 13.38
C ASP A 56 -25.56 8.27 12.06
N SER A 57 -24.25 8.44 11.92
CA SER A 57 -23.57 8.98 10.74
C SER A 57 -22.21 8.33 10.46
N CYS A 58 -21.83 7.25 11.16
CA CYS A 58 -20.49 6.66 11.06
C CYS A 58 -20.50 5.17 10.69
N ILE A 59 -20.73 4.84 9.42
CA ILE A 59 -20.27 3.55 8.88
C ILE A 59 -18.77 3.69 8.58
N SER A 60 -17.95 3.06 9.40
CA SER A 60 -16.52 3.36 9.51
C SER A 60 -15.65 2.12 9.36
N PHE A 61 -14.59 2.35 8.56
CA PHE A 61 -13.66 1.38 7.99
C PHE A 61 -14.35 0.44 6.98
N LEU A 62 -13.80 0.39 5.78
CA LEU A 62 -14.23 -0.49 4.69
C LEU A 62 -12.92 -1.03 4.13
N ILE A 63 -12.57 -2.29 4.40
CA ILE A 63 -11.65 -3.00 3.50
C ILE A 63 -12.57 -3.61 2.44
N LEU A 64 -12.49 -3.10 1.21
CA LEU A 64 -13.26 -3.62 0.09
C LEU A 64 -12.52 -4.82 -0.50
N GLY A 65 -12.71 -6.01 0.06
CA GLY A 65 -12.15 -7.24 -0.52
C GLY A 65 -13.00 -7.68 -1.70
N VAL A 66 -12.60 -7.37 -2.92
CA VAL A 66 -13.30 -7.88 -4.12
C VAL A 66 -12.82 -9.30 -4.42
N VAL A 67 -13.72 -10.28 -4.30
CA VAL A 67 -13.53 -11.68 -4.69
C VAL A 67 -14.31 -11.93 -5.99
N LEU A 68 -13.61 -11.99 -7.12
CA LEU A 68 -14.23 -12.33 -8.40
C LEU A 68 -14.56 -13.84 -8.44
N ALA A 69 -15.84 -14.19 -8.62
CA ALA A 69 -16.29 -15.55 -8.94
C ALA A 69 -16.76 -15.61 -10.40
N LEU A 70 -16.70 -16.78 -11.04
CA LEU A 70 -17.13 -17.00 -12.42
C LEU A 70 -18.40 -17.86 -12.46
N PRO A 71 -19.20 -17.78 -13.54
CA PRO A 71 -20.54 -18.36 -13.59
C PRO A 71 -20.58 -19.88 -13.45
N CYS A 72 -21.59 -20.34 -12.72
CA CYS A 72 -22.09 -21.72 -12.68
C CYS A 72 -22.52 -22.17 -14.07
N ASN A 73 -21.60 -22.71 -14.88
CA ASN A 73 -21.90 -23.72 -15.92
C ASN A 73 -20.66 -24.50 -16.38
N MET A 74 -19.62 -24.57 -15.55
CA MET A 74 -18.46 -25.45 -15.74
C MET A 74 -18.07 -26.12 -14.42
N LEU A 75 -18.89 -27.06 -13.97
CA LEU A 75 -18.71 -27.83 -12.73
C LEU A 75 -17.50 -28.81 -12.73
N ALA A 76 -16.54 -28.68 -13.67
CA ALA A 76 -15.40 -29.58 -13.76
C ALA A 76 -14.02 -28.91 -13.86
N ILE A 77 -13.90 -27.57 -13.86
CA ILE A 77 -12.59 -26.91 -13.94
C ILE A 77 -12.38 -25.96 -12.76
N SER A 78 -11.57 -26.46 -11.81
CA SER A 78 -10.71 -25.69 -10.91
C SER A 78 -11.39 -24.84 -9.82
N ARG A 79 -11.34 -25.38 -8.60
CA ARG A 79 -11.43 -24.66 -7.31
C ARG A 79 -10.26 -23.66 -7.07
N SER A 80 -9.62 -23.14 -8.12
CA SER A 80 -8.32 -22.43 -8.02
C SER A 80 -8.30 -21.00 -8.56
N LEU A 81 -9.44 -20.40 -8.93
CA LEU A 81 -9.47 -19.05 -9.51
C LEU A 81 -10.11 -18.02 -8.58
N LEU A 82 -9.43 -17.66 -7.48
CA LEU A 82 -9.62 -16.36 -6.84
C LEU A 82 -8.49 -15.42 -7.30
N ILE A 83 -8.75 -14.60 -8.32
CA ILE A 83 -7.68 -13.89 -9.05
C ILE A 83 -7.31 -12.52 -8.44
N GLY A 84 -8.04 -12.02 -7.44
CA GLY A 84 -7.90 -10.64 -6.99
C GLY A 84 -8.12 -10.43 -5.49
N VAL A 85 -7.30 -9.59 -4.87
CA VAL A 85 -7.72 -8.71 -3.79
C VAL A 85 -7.45 -7.29 -4.29
N MET A 86 -8.39 -6.36 -4.09
CA MET A 86 -8.10 -4.92 -4.18
C MET A 86 -8.23 -4.38 -2.76
N ILE A 87 -7.39 -3.43 -2.36
CA ILE A 87 -7.48 -2.84 -1.02
C ILE A 87 -7.83 -1.38 -1.19
N LEU A 88 -9.10 -1.05 -0.96
CA LEU A 88 -9.54 0.32 -0.77
C LEU A 88 -9.44 0.64 0.71
N HIS A 89 -8.52 1.55 1.07
CA HIS A 89 -8.50 2.14 2.41
C HIS A 89 -9.41 3.37 2.43
N LYS A 90 -10.29 3.52 3.43
CA LYS A 90 -11.16 4.70 3.59
C LYS A 90 -10.30 5.95 3.74
N ILE A 91 -10.13 6.68 2.65
CA ILE A 91 -9.53 8.02 2.65
C ILE A 91 -10.70 8.97 2.93
N GLN A 92 -10.69 9.60 4.10
CA GLN A 92 -11.80 10.44 4.57
C GLN A 92 -12.10 11.58 3.56
N GLY A 93 -13.39 11.80 3.33
CA GLY A 93 -13.98 12.93 2.58
C GLY A 93 -14.32 12.59 1.12
N LEU A 94 -15.56 12.94 0.74
CA LEU A 94 -16.35 12.44 -0.38
C LEU A 94 -15.61 12.19 -1.72
N ASN A 95 -15.88 11.02 -2.30
CA ASN A 95 -15.87 10.69 -3.73
C ASN A 95 -14.53 10.35 -4.43
N ASN A 96 -13.69 9.48 -3.86
CA ASN A 96 -12.85 8.66 -4.75
C ASN A 96 -13.77 7.79 -5.61
N TYR A 97 -13.47 7.61 -6.88
CA TYR A 97 -14.23 6.72 -7.76
C TYR A 97 -13.30 5.99 -8.72
N ILE A 98 -13.75 4.81 -9.15
CA ILE A 98 -13.08 3.99 -10.15
C ILE A 98 -13.83 4.10 -11.47
N GLU A 99 -13.11 3.95 -12.58
CA GLU A 99 -13.74 3.80 -13.88
C GLU A 99 -14.50 2.47 -13.93
N PRO A 100 -15.69 2.40 -14.58
CA PRO A 100 -16.50 1.18 -14.62
C PRO A 100 -15.76 -0.04 -15.16
N THR A 101 -14.80 0.19 -16.05
CA THR A 101 -14.00 -0.85 -16.71
C THR A 101 -12.75 -1.26 -15.91
N MET A 102 -12.46 -0.64 -14.77
CA MET A 102 -11.20 -0.86 -14.04
C MET A 102 -10.96 -2.33 -13.70
N PHE A 103 -11.94 -2.99 -13.07
CA PHE A 103 -11.80 -4.38 -12.65
C PHE A 103 -11.74 -5.34 -13.82
N GLU A 104 -12.62 -5.15 -14.81
CA GLU A 104 -12.64 -5.97 -16.03
C GLU A 104 -11.28 -5.88 -16.74
N THR A 105 -10.76 -4.67 -16.95
CA THR A 105 -9.47 -4.42 -17.59
C THR A 105 -8.32 -5.08 -16.85
N LEU A 106 -8.20 -4.85 -15.53
CA LEU A 106 -7.12 -5.41 -14.72
C LEU A 106 -7.23 -6.93 -14.59
N TYR A 107 -8.45 -7.48 -14.52
CA TYR A 107 -8.68 -8.92 -14.47
C TYR A 107 -8.28 -9.60 -15.77
N HIS A 108 -8.74 -9.07 -16.92
CA HIS A 108 -8.35 -9.59 -18.22
C HIS A 108 -6.84 -9.53 -18.40
N LEU A 109 -6.20 -8.43 -17.99
CA LEU A 109 -4.75 -8.30 -18.02
C LEU A 109 -4.07 -9.37 -17.16
N ALA A 110 -4.49 -9.49 -15.89
CA ALA A 110 -3.94 -10.47 -14.96
C ALA A 110 -4.11 -11.91 -15.44
N LYS A 111 -5.25 -12.25 -16.03
CA LYS A 111 -5.55 -13.60 -16.51
C LYS A 111 -4.80 -13.93 -17.80
N THR A 112 -4.85 -13.05 -18.79
CA THR A 112 -4.19 -13.27 -20.10
C THR A 112 -2.68 -13.31 -19.99
N GLN A 113 -2.10 -12.50 -19.11
CA GLN A 113 -0.65 -12.43 -18.91
C GLN A 113 -0.17 -13.25 -17.69
N ASN A 114 -1.06 -13.95 -17.00
CA ASN A 114 -0.76 -14.72 -15.78
C ASN A 114 0.05 -13.90 -14.74
N LEU A 115 -0.49 -12.75 -14.32
CA LEU A 115 0.20 -11.80 -13.44
C LEU A 115 0.00 -12.10 -11.96
N ASP A 116 1.02 -11.80 -11.17
CA ASP A 116 0.88 -11.66 -9.72
C ASP A 116 0.20 -10.34 -9.37
N VAL A 117 0.54 -9.28 -10.11
CA VAL A 117 0.04 -7.92 -9.89
C VAL A 117 -0.22 -7.25 -11.24
N ALA A 118 -1.47 -6.86 -11.46
CA ALA A 118 -1.86 -5.96 -12.55
C ALA A 118 -2.11 -4.56 -11.97
N ARG A 119 -1.51 -3.53 -12.55
CA ARG A 119 -1.60 -2.15 -12.06
C ARG A 119 -2.05 -1.21 -13.17
N CYS A 120 -2.98 -0.31 -12.86
CA CYS A 120 -3.33 0.81 -13.71
C CYS A 120 -2.74 2.12 -13.19
N ASN A 121 -2.79 3.17 -14.00
CA ASN A 121 -2.52 4.53 -13.54
C ASN A 121 -3.78 5.11 -12.85
N TYR A 122 -3.68 6.35 -12.37
CA TYR A 122 -4.76 7.08 -11.72
C TYR A 122 -4.65 8.59 -11.90
N TYR A 123 -5.79 9.25 -11.75
CA TYR A 123 -5.88 10.69 -11.58
C TYR A 123 -5.74 11.06 -10.11
N CYS A 124 -5.04 12.15 -9.83
CA CYS A 124 -5.23 12.91 -8.59
C CYS A 124 -6.15 14.09 -8.89
N PHE A 125 -7.07 14.40 -7.98
CA PHE A 125 -7.95 15.54 -8.16
C PHE A 125 -8.28 16.28 -6.85
N THR A 126 -8.55 17.58 -6.99
CA THR A 126 -9.08 18.48 -5.97
C THR A 126 -10.45 18.99 -6.43
N GLN A 127 -11.02 19.97 -5.73
CA GLN A 127 -12.20 20.68 -6.22
C GLN A 127 -11.93 21.46 -7.52
N HIS A 128 -10.68 21.78 -7.83
CA HIS A 128 -10.33 22.70 -8.91
C HIS A 128 -9.50 22.05 -10.02
N ASP A 129 -8.72 21.02 -9.70
CA ASP A 129 -7.75 20.42 -10.61
C ASP A 129 -7.92 18.92 -10.68
N LYS A 130 -7.62 18.33 -11.85
CA LYS A 130 -7.50 16.89 -12.06
C LYS A 130 -6.32 16.64 -12.97
N PHE A 131 -5.38 15.81 -12.52
CA PHE A 131 -4.17 15.50 -13.28
C PHE A 131 -3.81 14.03 -13.15
N LYS A 132 -3.37 13.43 -14.27
CA LYS A 132 -2.89 12.06 -14.32
C LYS A 132 -1.55 11.99 -13.59
N GLN A 133 -1.31 10.93 -12.81
CA GLN A 133 0.01 10.74 -12.22
C GLN A 133 1.06 10.43 -13.28
N ASP A 134 2.19 11.09 -13.15
CA ASP A 134 3.34 10.87 -14.00
C ASP A 134 4.15 9.65 -13.51
N LEU A 135 3.99 8.53 -14.21
CA LEU A 135 4.65 7.25 -13.94
C LEU A 135 5.47 6.78 -15.16
N HIS A 136 5.95 7.71 -16.00
CA HIS A 136 6.69 7.39 -17.23
C HIS A 136 7.96 6.54 -17.02
N TYR A 137 8.48 6.49 -15.80
CA TYR A 137 9.65 5.72 -15.41
C TYR A 137 9.34 4.24 -15.14
N ILE A 138 8.08 3.83 -15.20
CA ILE A 138 7.64 2.43 -15.08
C ILE A 138 7.45 1.85 -16.49
N PRO A 139 7.99 0.66 -16.80
CA PRO A 139 7.72 -0.01 -18.07
C PRO A 139 6.20 -0.20 -18.29
N VAL A 140 5.71 0.28 -19.44
CA VAL A 140 4.29 0.24 -19.82
C VAL A 140 4.05 -0.98 -20.70
N ASP A 141 2.90 -1.64 -20.52
CA ASP A 141 2.42 -2.76 -21.33
C ASP A 141 3.43 -3.91 -21.48
N THR A 142 4.28 -4.08 -20.47
CA THR A 142 5.35 -5.08 -20.45
C THR A 142 5.32 -5.84 -19.13
N VAL A 143 5.40 -7.17 -19.21
CA VAL A 143 5.54 -8.02 -18.02
C VAL A 143 6.98 -7.93 -17.53
N VAL A 144 7.16 -7.46 -16.30
CA VAL A 144 8.47 -7.31 -15.67
C VAL A 144 8.48 -7.91 -14.28
N ARG A 145 9.68 -8.22 -13.79
CA ARG A 145 9.92 -8.56 -12.39
C ARG A 145 10.37 -7.29 -11.66
N PRO A 146 9.63 -6.77 -10.67
CA PRO A 146 10.00 -5.51 -10.02
C PRO A 146 11.38 -5.51 -9.37
N LEU A 147 11.86 -6.66 -8.89
CA LEU A 147 13.19 -6.77 -8.29
C LEU A 147 14.33 -6.46 -9.27
N ASP A 148 14.10 -6.63 -10.57
CA ASP A 148 15.03 -6.29 -11.64
C ASP A 148 14.83 -4.85 -12.15
N GLU A 149 13.73 -4.19 -11.75
CA GLU A 149 13.31 -2.86 -12.18
C GLU A 149 13.09 -1.94 -10.96
N ALA A 150 14.20 -1.51 -10.34
CA ALA A 150 14.19 -0.76 -9.09
C ALA A 150 13.30 0.51 -9.11
N ALA A 151 13.09 1.11 -10.29
CA ALA A 151 12.21 2.26 -10.50
C ALA A 151 10.77 2.02 -10.00
N ILE A 152 10.28 0.78 -10.06
CA ILE A 152 8.94 0.40 -9.60
C ILE A 152 8.75 0.63 -8.10
N PHE A 153 9.83 0.57 -7.29
CA PHE A 153 9.74 0.83 -5.85
C PHE A 153 9.60 2.32 -5.51
N TYR A 154 9.91 3.23 -6.44
CA TYR A 154 9.86 4.68 -6.20
C TYR A 154 8.48 5.30 -6.41
N GLN A 155 7.49 4.53 -6.86
CA GLN A 155 6.11 4.99 -6.94
C GLN A 155 5.47 5.11 -5.56
N ALA A 156 4.45 5.97 -5.46
CA ALA A 156 3.64 6.04 -4.25
C ALA A 156 2.99 4.67 -3.93
N PRO A 157 2.81 4.31 -2.64
CA PRO A 157 2.18 3.06 -2.21
C PRO A 157 0.66 3.06 -2.46
N SER A 158 0.25 3.31 -3.70
CA SER A 158 -1.13 3.37 -4.15
C SER A 158 -1.66 1.95 -4.35
N ILE A 159 -1.95 1.28 -3.23
CA ILE A 159 -2.41 -0.12 -3.19
C ILE A 159 -3.75 -0.35 -3.88
N TRP A 160 -4.50 0.72 -4.12
CA TRP A 160 -5.86 0.75 -4.63
C TRP A 160 -5.96 0.74 -6.16
N VAL A 161 -4.86 0.97 -6.89
CA VAL A 161 -4.79 0.80 -8.36
C VAL A 161 -4.29 -0.57 -8.81
N ASN A 162 -4.13 -1.50 -7.86
CA ASN A 162 -3.58 -2.82 -8.13
C ASN A 162 -4.67 -3.88 -7.98
N LEU A 163 -4.61 -4.90 -8.84
CA LEU A 163 -5.25 -6.20 -8.66
C LEU A 163 -4.17 -7.23 -8.32
N TYR A 164 -4.29 -7.87 -7.16
CA TYR A 164 -3.31 -8.86 -6.68
C TYR A 164 -3.84 -10.29 -6.79
N ARG A 165 -3.05 -11.21 -7.31
CA ARG A 165 -3.35 -12.65 -7.25
C ARG A 165 -3.34 -13.12 -5.79
N LYS A 166 -4.45 -13.71 -5.34
CA LYS A 166 -4.63 -14.11 -3.93
C LYS A 166 -3.57 -15.11 -3.45
N GLU A 167 -3.37 -16.18 -4.23
CA GLU A 167 -2.38 -17.22 -3.91
C GLU A 167 -0.98 -16.64 -3.75
N PHE A 168 -0.62 -15.66 -4.59
CA PHE A 168 0.65 -14.94 -4.49
C PHE A 168 0.81 -14.22 -3.13
N LEU A 169 -0.21 -13.48 -2.69
CA LEU A 169 -0.18 -12.81 -1.38
C LEU A 169 -0.10 -13.80 -0.21
N ASN A 170 -0.75 -14.96 -0.33
CA ASN A 170 -0.76 -16.00 0.69
C ASN A 170 0.57 -16.75 0.78
N GLN A 171 1.08 -17.20 -0.36
CA GLN A 171 2.35 -17.95 -0.45
C GLN A 171 3.53 -17.13 0.06
N ASN A 172 3.50 -15.81 -0.10
CA ASN A 172 4.55 -14.90 0.37
C ASN A 172 4.26 -14.28 1.75
N ASN A 173 3.19 -14.68 2.42
CA ASN A 173 2.76 -14.13 3.72
C ASN A 173 2.71 -12.58 3.76
N ILE A 174 2.21 -11.97 2.69
CA ILE A 174 2.16 -10.50 2.57
C ILE A 174 0.92 -10.00 3.31
N ARG A 175 1.14 -9.28 4.41
CA ARG A 175 0.09 -8.75 5.30
C ARG A 175 0.40 -7.30 5.67
N PHE A 176 -0.65 -6.55 6.02
CA PHE A 176 -0.50 -5.24 6.65
C PHE A 176 0.09 -5.40 8.05
N LEU A 177 0.84 -4.40 8.49
CA LEU A 177 1.29 -4.34 9.88
C LEU A 177 0.11 -4.02 10.81
N GLU A 178 -0.05 -4.79 11.89
CA GLU A 178 -1.07 -4.57 12.91
C GLU A 178 -0.66 -3.45 13.88
N THR A 179 -0.39 -2.26 13.35
CA THR A 179 0.02 -1.09 14.15
C THR A 179 -1.21 -0.39 14.76
N PRO A 180 -1.22 -0.10 16.08
CA PRO A 180 -2.29 0.68 16.71
C PRO A 180 -2.47 2.03 16.01
N GLY A 181 -3.71 2.33 15.58
CA GLY A 181 -4.04 3.57 14.88
C GLY A 181 -3.87 3.57 13.36
N ALA A 182 -3.45 2.44 12.76
CA ALA A 182 -3.51 2.13 11.32
C ALA A 182 -3.16 3.30 10.40
N SER A 183 -1.88 3.68 10.35
CA SER A 183 -1.39 4.79 9.51
C SER A 183 -0.19 4.35 8.69
N TYR A 184 -0.23 4.65 7.38
CA TYR A 184 0.83 4.36 6.41
C TYR A 184 1.15 2.86 6.17
N GLN A 185 0.25 1.96 6.57
CA GLN A 185 0.39 0.50 6.41
C GLN A 185 0.53 0.06 4.94
N ASP A 186 0.09 0.91 4.00
CA ASP A 186 0.29 0.75 2.56
C ASP A 186 1.77 0.75 2.17
N THR A 187 2.65 1.37 2.96
CA THR A 187 4.08 1.53 2.69
C THR A 187 4.81 0.18 2.71
N SER A 188 4.83 -0.51 3.85
CA SER A 188 5.52 -1.81 3.94
C SER A 188 4.79 -2.89 3.13
N PHE A 189 3.46 -2.83 3.03
CA PHE A 189 2.68 -3.74 2.20
C PHE A 189 3.10 -3.65 0.73
N SER A 190 3.10 -2.44 0.15
CA SER A 190 3.48 -2.24 -1.26
C SER A 190 4.91 -2.69 -1.53
N PHE A 191 5.84 -2.40 -0.61
CA PHE A 191 7.23 -2.85 -0.73
C PHE A 191 7.31 -4.38 -0.81
N LYS A 192 6.66 -5.10 0.12
CA LYS A 192 6.65 -6.57 0.16
C LYS A 192 6.01 -7.16 -1.10
N VAL A 193 4.91 -6.56 -1.59
CA VAL A 193 4.30 -6.95 -2.86
C VAL A 193 5.31 -6.88 -3.99
N TYR A 194 5.95 -5.73 -4.22
CA TYR A 194 6.88 -5.59 -5.33
C TYR A 194 8.14 -6.45 -5.15
N ALA A 195 8.62 -6.60 -3.92
CA ALA A 195 9.81 -7.41 -3.63
C ALA A 195 9.60 -8.92 -3.90
N CYS A 196 8.40 -9.44 -3.66
CA CYS A 196 8.05 -10.85 -3.91
C CYS A 196 7.52 -11.11 -5.33
N CYS A 197 6.99 -10.09 -6.00
CA CYS A 197 6.32 -10.22 -7.29
C CYS A 197 7.28 -10.73 -8.38
N GLN A 198 6.84 -11.73 -9.15
CA GLN A 198 7.58 -12.25 -10.30
C GLN A 198 7.01 -11.71 -11.61
N ARG A 199 5.69 -11.48 -11.66
CA ARG A 199 4.99 -11.04 -12.87
C ARG A 199 4.13 -9.81 -12.57
N PHE A 200 4.71 -8.64 -12.81
CA PHE A 200 4.08 -7.34 -12.69
C PHE A 200 3.83 -6.76 -14.07
N MET A 201 2.68 -6.11 -14.27
CA MET A 201 2.42 -5.31 -15.46
C MET A 201 1.70 -4.02 -15.09
N PHE A 202 2.18 -2.92 -15.65
CA PHE A 202 1.59 -1.60 -15.53
C PHE A 202 0.99 -1.17 -16.86
N ILE A 203 -0.27 -0.72 -16.83
CA ILE A 203 -0.93 -0.04 -17.94
C ILE A 203 -1.06 1.44 -17.62
N ASP A 204 -0.68 2.30 -18.56
CA ASP A 204 -0.72 3.75 -18.38
C ASP A 204 -2.13 4.35 -18.58
N GLN A 205 -3.16 3.52 -18.39
CA GLN A 205 -4.57 3.90 -18.41
C GLN A 205 -5.00 4.34 -17.01
N PRO A 206 -5.45 5.60 -16.82
CA PRO A 206 -5.90 6.07 -15.52
C PRO A 206 -7.32 5.57 -15.22
N LEU A 207 -7.43 4.52 -14.40
CA LEU A 207 -8.70 3.85 -14.09
C LEU A 207 -9.23 4.11 -12.67
N LEU A 208 -8.50 4.89 -11.88
CA LEU A 208 -8.94 5.36 -10.56
C LEU A 208 -8.77 6.87 -10.44
N ASN A 209 -9.69 7.50 -9.72
CA ASN A 209 -9.72 8.93 -9.45
C ASN A 209 -9.56 9.15 -7.94
N TYR A 210 -8.40 9.66 -7.56
CA TYR A 210 -7.97 9.83 -6.19
C TYR A 210 -8.03 11.29 -5.75
N ARG A 211 -8.84 11.57 -4.72
CA ARG A 211 -9.06 12.90 -4.18
C ARG A 211 -7.95 13.25 -3.18
N ILE A 212 -7.32 14.42 -3.36
CA ILE A 212 -6.13 14.84 -2.57
C ILE A 212 -6.36 16.07 -1.67
N ASP A 213 -7.57 16.62 -1.60
CA ASP A 213 -7.88 17.84 -0.84
C ASP A 213 -8.00 17.64 0.69
N ASN A 214 -7.99 16.38 1.18
CA ASN A 214 -8.10 16.06 2.62
C ASN A 214 -6.76 15.75 3.31
N ALA A 215 -5.69 16.46 2.96
CA ALA A 215 -4.34 16.22 3.47
C ALA A 215 -4.14 16.49 4.99
N ASN A 216 -5.15 16.98 5.72
CA ASN A 216 -5.00 17.49 7.09
C ASN A 216 -5.36 16.49 8.22
N SER A 217 -5.91 15.31 7.93
CA SER A 217 -6.51 14.42 8.95
C SER A 217 -5.52 13.70 9.90
N SER A 218 -4.21 13.94 9.79
CA SER A 218 -3.18 13.22 10.57
C SER A 218 -2.01 14.09 11.09
N ILE A 219 -2.03 15.42 10.85
CA ILE A 219 -0.88 16.30 11.09
C ILE A 219 -0.60 16.56 12.60
N ASN A 220 -1.61 16.40 13.45
CA ASN A 220 -1.55 16.82 14.86
C ASN A 220 -1.30 15.68 15.88
N ASN A 221 -1.39 14.41 15.47
CA ASN A 221 -1.23 13.27 16.38
C ASN A 221 0.24 12.80 16.41
N LYS A 222 0.86 12.81 17.61
CA LYS A 222 2.25 12.39 17.84
C LYS A 222 2.48 10.93 17.42
N ASP A 223 1.54 10.04 17.70
CA ASP A 223 1.70 8.61 17.45
C ASP A 223 1.75 8.34 15.93
N LYS A 224 0.99 9.12 15.16
CA LYS A 224 1.02 9.05 13.70
C LYS A 224 2.31 9.61 13.10
N VAL A 225 3.04 10.51 13.77
CA VAL A 225 4.29 11.08 13.24
C VAL A 225 5.35 10.01 13.00
N PHE A 226 5.41 8.99 13.86
CA PHE A 226 6.45 7.96 13.83
C PHE A 226 6.01 6.64 13.18
N CYS A 227 4.74 6.47 12.81
CA CYS A 227 4.28 5.28 12.09
C CYS A 227 5.08 5.02 10.80
N VAL A 228 5.48 6.07 10.07
CA VAL A 228 6.34 5.91 8.87
C VAL A 228 7.70 5.31 9.22
N CYS A 229 8.21 5.51 10.43
CA CYS A 229 9.45 4.87 10.87
C CYS A 229 9.26 3.37 11.04
N THR A 230 8.18 2.97 11.72
CA THR A 230 7.82 1.55 11.91
C THR A 230 7.66 0.81 10.58
N GLU A 231 7.02 1.43 9.58
CA GLU A 231 6.88 0.84 8.24
C GLU A 231 8.24 0.61 7.56
N TYR A 232 9.20 1.52 7.74
CA TYR A 232 10.54 1.39 7.15
C TYR A 232 11.49 0.50 7.93
N ASP A 233 11.24 0.32 9.23
CA ASP A 233 11.90 -0.70 10.04
C ASP A 233 11.44 -2.09 9.59
N GLU A 234 10.15 -2.27 9.35
CA GLU A 234 9.60 -3.50 8.77
C GLU A 234 10.16 -3.79 7.38
N ILE A 235 10.21 -2.80 6.49
CA ILE A 235 10.79 -2.96 5.14
C ILE A 235 12.23 -3.50 5.23
N LEU A 236 13.05 -2.93 6.12
CA LEU A 236 14.44 -3.35 6.28
C LEU A 236 14.53 -4.74 6.94
N SER A 237 13.69 -5.02 7.94
CA SER A 237 13.61 -6.33 8.59
C SER A 237 13.26 -7.42 7.58
N PHE A 238 12.18 -7.22 6.83
CA PHE A 238 11.74 -8.09 5.76
C PHE A 238 12.84 -8.31 4.73
N ALA A 239 13.45 -7.23 4.20
CA ALA A 239 14.52 -7.37 3.22
C ALA A 239 15.67 -8.23 3.76
N LYS A 240 16.13 -8.00 5.00
CA LYS A 240 17.22 -8.77 5.62
C LYS A 240 16.89 -10.25 5.84
N GLN A 241 15.61 -10.62 5.98
CA GLN A 241 15.18 -12.02 6.07
C GLN A 241 15.22 -12.74 4.70
N HIS A 242 15.37 -11.99 3.61
CA HIS A 242 15.36 -12.49 2.25
C HIS A 242 16.62 -12.03 1.49
N GLU A 243 17.68 -12.85 1.52
CA GLU A 243 19.01 -12.49 1.00
C GLU A 243 18.98 -11.89 -0.42
N GLN A 244 18.25 -12.50 -1.35
CA GLN A 244 18.14 -11.99 -2.73
C GLN A 244 17.51 -10.59 -2.76
N ILE A 245 16.46 -10.35 -1.96
CA ILE A 245 15.79 -9.06 -1.88
C ILE A 245 16.73 -8.02 -1.25
N TYR A 246 17.41 -8.38 -0.17
CA TYR A 246 18.37 -7.49 0.49
C TYR A 246 19.48 -7.06 -0.47
N GLN A 247 20.11 -8.01 -1.17
CA GLN A 247 21.22 -7.68 -2.06
C GLN A 247 20.82 -6.73 -3.19
N ARG A 248 19.58 -6.86 -3.71
CA ARG A 248 19.08 -5.96 -4.76
C ARG A 248 18.64 -4.60 -4.24
N LEU A 249 18.05 -4.53 -3.05
CA LEU A 249 17.37 -3.33 -2.58
C LEU A 249 18.08 -2.59 -1.44
N LYS A 250 19.15 -3.14 -0.84
CA LYS A 250 19.83 -2.54 0.33
C LYS A 250 20.26 -1.09 0.14
N TYR A 251 20.62 -0.70 -1.09
CA TYR A 251 20.99 0.68 -1.44
C TYR A 251 19.79 1.57 -1.81
N HIS A 252 18.68 0.96 -2.24
CA HIS A 252 17.44 1.66 -2.56
C HIS A 252 16.59 1.96 -1.32
N ILE A 253 16.58 1.06 -0.32
CA ILE A 253 15.80 1.24 0.93
C ILE A 253 16.08 2.58 1.62
N PRO A 254 17.34 3.03 1.84
CA PRO A 254 17.62 4.35 2.41
C PRO A 254 17.09 5.51 1.56
N MET A 255 17.08 5.37 0.23
CA MET A 255 16.57 6.38 -0.69
C MET A 255 15.04 6.49 -0.66
N LEU A 256 14.34 5.34 -0.63
CA LEU A 256 12.90 5.27 -0.43
C LEU A 256 12.52 5.90 0.92
N ARG A 257 13.22 5.50 1.98
CA ARG A 257 13.06 6.05 3.34
C ARG A 257 13.26 7.55 3.36
N PHE A 258 14.31 8.05 2.69
CA PHE A 258 14.56 9.48 2.59
C PHE A 258 13.39 10.22 1.93
N GLY A 259 12.80 9.65 0.87
CA GLY A 259 11.61 10.20 0.21
C GLY A 259 10.41 10.29 1.16
N ALA A 260 10.05 9.17 1.78
CA ALA A 260 8.92 9.10 2.71
C ALA A 260 9.10 10.01 3.94
N TYR A 261 10.30 10.02 4.54
CA TYR A 261 10.60 10.87 5.69
C TYR A 261 10.65 12.35 5.30
N SER A 262 11.14 12.68 4.09
CA SER A 262 11.09 14.07 3.58
C SER A 262 9.66 14.57 3.47
N TRP A 263 8.77 13.74 2.91
CA TRP A 263 7.35 14.02 2.77
C TRP A 263 6.68 14.18 4.14
N ASN A 264 6.87 13.21 5.05
CA ASN A 264 6.31 13.26 6.40
C ASN A 264 6.79 14.52 7.16
N TYR A 265 8.09 14.82 7.09
CA TYR A 265 8.67 16.01 7.73
C TYR A 265 8.03 17.33 7.25
N SER A 266 7.64 17.44 5.98
CA SER A 266 6.94 18.65 5.47
C SER A 266 5.60 18.86 6.14
N ARG A 267 4.84 17.78 6.32
CA ARG A 267 3.43 17.87 6.73
C ARG A 267 3.23 17.87 8.24
N ILE A 268 4.12 17.24 9.01
CA ILE A 268 3.94 17.13 10.46
C ILE A 268 4.03 18.49 11.15
N HIS A 269 3.26 18.64 12.24
CA HIS A 269 3.24 19.86 13.04
C HIS A 269 4.65 20.25 13.51
N PRO A 270 5.04 21.56 13.46
CA PRO A 270 6.39 22.01 13.79
C PRO A 270 6.96 21.53 15.14
N LYS A 271 6.08 21.32 16.14
CA LYS A 271 6.46 20.80 17.46
C LYS A 271 7.13 19.42 17.42
N TYR A 272 6.78 18.57 16.45
CA TYR A 272 7.32 17.21 16.34
C TYR A 272 8.55 17.11 15.42
N ARG A 273 8.81 18.14 14.60
CA ARG A 273 9.89 18.14 13.59
C ARG A 273 11.27 17.84 14.16
N MET A 274 11.61 18.33 15.35
CA MET A 274 12.93 18.08 15.93
C MET A 274 13.09 16.64 16.42
N GLY A 275 12.07 16.09 17.08
CA GLY A 275 12.07 14.68 17.48
C GLY A 275 12.17 13.75 16.27
N PHE A 276 11.41 14.04 15.21
CA PHE A 276 11.47 13.29 13.96
C PHE A 276 12.85 13.39 13.27
N LEU A 277 13.48 14.58 13.23
CA LEU A 277 14.82 14.72 12.65
C LEU A 277 15.89 13.95 13.42
N LYS A 278 15.79 13.87 14.75
CA LYS A 278 16.71 13.05 15.55
C LYS A 278 16.56 11.57 15.20
N ALA A 279 15.33 11.06 15.15
CA ALA A 279 15.06 9.68 14.73
C ALA A 279 15.60 9.41 13.32
N TRP A 280 15.34 10.32 12.37
CA TRP A 280 15.87 10.22 11.00
C TRP A 280 17.41 10.23 10.95
N GLY A 281 18.06 11.10 11.71
CA GLY A 281 19.52 11.17 11.80
C GLY A 281 20.15 9.90 12.35
N ASN A 282 19.50 9.25 13.32
CA ASN A 282 19.92 7.95 13.85
C ASN A 282 19.81 6.88 12.76
N THR A 283 18.68 6.80 12.06
CA THR A 283 18.52 5.83 10.97
C THR A 283 19.53 6.03 9.84
N ILE A 284 19.86 7.28 9.48
CA ILE A 284 20.93 7.57 8.51
C ILE A 284 22.29 7.10 9.06
N THR A 285 22.54 7.25 10.36
CA THR A 285 23.78 6.75 10.98
C THR A 285 23.88 5.24 10.85
N ASP A 286 22.80 4.51 11.11
CA ASP A 286 22.76 3.05 10.95
C ASP A 286 22.99 2.62 9.50
N ASP A 287 22.44 3.37 8.54
CA ASP A 287 22.65 3.13 7.10
C ASP A 287 24.09 3.43 6.67
N VAL A 288 24.76 4.43 7.26
CA VAL A 288 26.18 4.69 7.01
C VAL A 288 27.06 3.58 7.60
N LEU A 289 26.82 3.21 8.86
CA LEU A 289 27.62 2.20 9.56
C LEU A 289 27.52 0.81 8.90
N ALA A 290 26.37 0.51 8.32
CA ALA A 290 26.14 -0.73 7.59
C ALA A 290 26.35 -0.61 6.07
N GLU A 291 27.02 0.47 5.62
CA GLU A 291 27.42 0.71 4.24
C GLU A 291 26.27 0.67 3.21
N ARG A 292 25.04 1.02 3.63
CA ARG A 292 23.85 1.03 2.77
C ARG A 292 23.69 2.31 1.93
N ILE A 293 24.54 3.33 2.12
CA ILE A 293 24.50 4.56 1.34
C ILE A 293 25.52 4.49 0.19
N HIS A 294 25.06 4.04 -0.98
CA HIS A 294 25.91 3.92 -2.18
C HIS A 294 25.78 5.11 -3.13
N ALA A 295 26.88 5.50 -3.79
CA ALA A 295 26.94 6.67 -4.66
C ALA A 295 26.09 6.54 -5.92
N ASP A 296 25.99 5.34 -6.47
CA ASP A 296 25.25 5.05 -7.71
C ASP A 296 23.74 5.21 -7.53
N VAL A 297 23.24 4.88 -6.34
CA VAL A 297 21.80 4.98 -6.01
C VAL A 297 21.47 6.29 -5.30
N THR A 298 22.42 6.86 -4.55
CA THR A 298 22.23 8.09 -3.76
C THR A 298 23.09 9.23 -4.31
N PRO A 299 22.52 10.14 -5.12
CA PRO A 299 23.25 11.26 -5.71
C PRO A 299 23.91 12.16 -4.66
N PHE A 300 25.00 12.83 -5.03
CA PHE A 300 25.76 13.71 -4.13
C PHE A 300 24.87 14.73 -3.39
N ARG A 301 23.91 15.36 -4.09
CA ARG A 301 22.95 16.30 -3.47
C ARG A 301 22.12 15.66 -2.35
N LYS A 302 21.74 14.39 -2.48
CA LYS A 302 20.99 13.64 -1.46
C LYS A 302 21.91 13.22 -0.31
N ARG A 303 23.10 12.69 -0.60
CA ARG A 303 24.12 12.37 0.43
C ARG A 303 24.48 13.60 1.28
N LYS A 304 24.62 14.77 0.65
CA LYS A 304 24.83 16.05 1.35
C LYS A 304 23.68 16.40 2.29
N LYS A 305 22.42 16.22 1.86
CA LYS A 305 21.24 16.43 2.73
C LYS A 305 21.22 15.45 3.90
N MET A 306 21.49 14.17 3.65
CA MET A 306 21.58 13.14 4.69
C MET A 306 22.66 13.48 5.72
N TRP A 307 23.82 13.96 5.28
CA TRP A 307 24.89 14.43 6.16
C TRP A 307 24.43 15.59 7.06
N PHE A 308 23.73 16.59 6.52
CA PHE A 308 23.16 17.68 7.33
C PHE A 308 22.13 17.18 8.34
N ILE A 309 21.24 16.25 7.96
CA ILE A 309 20.25 15.68 8.90
C ILE A 309 20.95 14.93 10.03
N ARG A 310 21.99 14.16 9.71
CA ARG A 310 22.77 13.38 10.67
C ARG A 310 23.55 14.24 11.66
N HIS A 311 24.30 15.22 11.18
CA HIS A 311 25.26 15.97 12.01
C HIS A 311 24.78 17.35 12.45
N LEU A 312 23.91 17.99 11.65
CA LEU A 312 23.45 19.37 11.87
C LEU A 312 21.92 19.50 11.68
N PRO A 313 21.10 18.72 12.41
CA PRO A 313 19.65 18.68 12.21
C PRO A 313 18.97 20.05 12.42
N ILE A 314 19.54 20.90 13.27
CA ILE A 314 19.09 22.28 13.47
C ILE A 314 19.23 23.07 12.16
N VAL A 315 20.41 23.05 11.53
CA VAL A 315 20.68 23.78 10.27
C VAL A 315 19.74 23.31 9.15
N TYR A 316 19.48 22.00 9.06
CA TYR A 316 18.52 21.47 8.10
C TYR A 316 17.10 22.01 8.31
N LYS A 317 16.64 22.09 9.58
CA LYS A 317 15.33 22.65 9.94
C LYS A 317 15.19 24.11 9.49
N TRP A 318 16.24 24.93 9.64
CA TRP A 318 16.20 26.35 9.24
C TRP A 318 16.16 26.51 7.71
N ARG A 319 16.95 25.73 6.97
CA ARG A 319 16.98 25.78 5.50
C ARG A 319 15.64 25.45 4.83
N LYS A 320 14.83 24.56 5.42
CA LYS A 320 13.50 24.21 4.88
C LYS A 320 12.40 25.23 5.24
N LYS A 321 12.68 26.20 6.11
CA LYS A 321 11.75 27.32 6.38
C LYS A 321 11.93 28.49 5.41
N ALA A 322 13.06 28.57 4.72
CA ALA A 322 13.46 29.68 3.86
C ALA A 322 13.23 29.41 2.35
N LEU A 323 12.57 28.30 2.02
CA LEU A 323 12.15 27.86 0.69
C LEU A 323 10.64 27.64 0.71
#